data_AF-A0A4E9FQA1-F1
#
_entry.id   AF-A0A4E9FQA1-F1
#
_cell.length_a   1.000
_cell.length_b   1.000
_cell.length_c   1.000
_cell.angle_alpha   90.00
_cell.angle_beta   90.00
_cell.angle_gamma   90.00
#
_symmetry.space_group_name_H-M   'P 1'
#
loop_
_entity.id
_entity.type
_entity.pdbx_description
1 polymer ?
#
loop_
_entity_poly.entity_id
_entity_poly.type
_entity_poly.pdbx_seq_one_letter_code
_entity_poly.pdbx_strand_id
1 'polypeptide(L)'
;MLTLRICTRICTRPDTSTCRLQSTLAEKMKQAVSGINPNDSEEEQKRILSEERDSKGEPFRPVFLYPKRKLRMQLNIERETGQMKVQSLPRGDIFQRMMVRRPRKEEMSTEQDWPSVWPVARSFRSSVVPLPIRMGARRHPERRAPFKTEGNLELVKIPNFLHLTPAAIERHCNAIKKFCTKWPEKLDDNARHKVMLKLLQNCKSQIRNYHLCDKWISHIIFVINGSVISSL
;
A
#
# COMPACT_ATOMS: atom_id res chain seq x y z
N MET A 1 26.96 -24.85 -56.53
CA MET A 1 26.52 -23.98 -57.63
C MET A 1 26.44 -22.56 -57.07
N LEU A 2 27.60 -21.88 -56.99
CA LEU A 2 28.00 -20.76 -57.88
C LEU A 2 27.32 -19.43 -57.44
N THR A 3 27.96 -18.60 -56.59
CA THR A 3 28.90 -17.49 -56.95
C THR A 3 28.18 -16.27 -57.55
N LEU A 4 28.39 -14.99 -57.24
CA LEU A 4 29.51 -14.24 -56.65
C LEU A 4 29.05 -12.83 -56.22
N ARG A 5 29.88 -12.24 -55.36
CA ARG A 5 29.91 -10.84 -54.89
C ARG A 5 30.13 -9.87 -56.04
N ILE A 6 29.45 -8.72 -56.03
CA ILE A 6 29.82 -7.55 -56.81
C ILE A 6 30.44 -6.52 -55.84
N CYS A 7 31.76 -6.40 -55.91
CA CYS A 7 32.53 -5.28 -55.38
C CYS A 7 32.54 -4.17 -56.43
N THR A 8 32.08 -2.97 -56.08
CA THR A 8 32.42 -1.75 -56.82
C THR A 8 33.31 -0.88 -55.95
N ARG A 9 34.62 -0.95 -56.22
CA ARG A 9 35.59 0.07 -55.80
C ARG A 9 35.43 1.27 -56.73
N ILE A 10 35.03 2.41 -56.18
CA ILE A 10 35.20 3.71 -56.84
C ILE A 10 36.32 4.43 -56.09
N CYS A 11 37.48 4.49 -56.73
CA CYS A 11 38.61 5.30 -56.29
C CYS A 11 38.36 6.75 -56.74
N THR A 12 38.19 7.66 -55.78
CA THR A 12 38.28 9.10 -56.03
C THR A 12 39.44 9.68 -55.20
N ARG A 13 40.36 10.26 -55.97
CA ARG A 13 41.62 11.02 -55.75
C ARG A 13 42.01 11.52 -54.34
N PRO A 14 43.34 11.65 -54.08
CA PRO A 14 43.85 12.16 -52.82
C PRO A 14 43.87 13.69 -52.86
N ASP A 15 42.96 14.34 -52.14
CA ASP A 15 43.07 15.78 -51.91
C ASP A 15 44.08 16.02 -50.78
N THR A 16 45.26 16.47 -51.19
CA THR A 16 46.32 17.00 -50.35
C THR A 16 45.87 18.30 -49.71
N SER A 17 45.15 18.22 -48.59
CA SER A 17 45.02 19.34 -47.64
C SER A 17 45.39 18.83 -46.25
N THR A 18 46.68 18.95 -45.97
CA THR A 18 47.30 18.74 -44.66
C THR A 18 46.75 19.76 -43.66
N CYS A 19 45.66 19.41 -42.96
CA CYS A 19 45.15 20.22 -41.85
C CYS A 19 44.90 19.35 -40.61
N ARG A 20 45.99 18.97 -39.91
CA ARG A 20 46.01 18.72 -38.46
C ARG A 20 44.90 17.78 -37.92
N LEU A 21 44.65 16.63 -38.55
CA LEU A 21 43.48 15.77 -38.22
C LEU A 21 43.70 14.67 -37.17
N GLN A 22 44.88 14.55 -36.55
CA GLN A 22 45.12 13.55 -35.50
C GLN A 22 45.86 14.16 -34.31
N SER A 23 45.20 15.07 -33.58
CA SER A 23 45.63 15.32 -32.21
C SER A 23 44.82 14.40 -31.30
N THR A 24 45.54 13.52 -30.60
CA THR A 24 44.98 12.67 -29.53
C THR A 24 44.23 13.48 -28.48
N LEU A 25 44.54 14.77 -28.36
CA LEU A 25 43.82 15.73 -27.53
C LEU A 25 42.40 16.02 -28.05
N ALA A 26 42.21 16.30 -29.34
CA ALA A 26 40.88 16.62 -29.87
C ALA A 26 39.91 15.44 -29.77
N GLU A 27 40.41 14.22 -29.97
CA GLU A 27 39.66 12.98 -29.71
C GLU A 27 39.38 12.78 -28.22
N LYS A 28 40.38 12.98 -27.35
CA LYS A 28 40.17 12.95 -25.88
C LYS A 28 39.17 14.01 -25.41
N MET A 29 39.16 15.20 -26.02
CA MET A 29 38.19 16.25 -25.70
C MET A 29 36.80 15.89 -26.22
N LYS A 30 36.67 15.34 -27.44
CA LYS A 30 35.38 14.83 -27.93
C LYS A 30 34.83 13.69 -27.05
N GLN A 31 35.69 12.78 -26.59
CA GLN A 31 35.34 11.69 -25.66
C GLN A 31 34.95 12.22 -24.27
N ALA A 32 35.68 13.20 -23.74
CA ALA A 32 35.35 13.84 -22.47
C ALA A 32 34.02 14.59 -22.51
N VAL A 33 33.67 15.20 -23.66
CA VAL A 33 32.41 15.90 -23.88
C VAL A 33 31.25 14.93 -24.11
N SER A 34 31.47 13.79 -24.79
CA SER A 34 30.42 12.81 -25.06
C SER A 34 30.08 11.92 -23.86
N GLY A 35 30.98 11.83 -22.85
CA GLY A 35 30.76 11.01 -21.65
C GLY A 35 30.79 9.50 -21.91
N ILE A 36 31.34 9.07 -23.04
CA ILE A 36 31.37 7.68 -23.50
C ILE A 36 32.72 7.06 -23.13
N ASN A 37 32.74 5.97 -22.37
CA ASN A 37 33.96 5.19 -22.18
C ASN A 37 34.17 4.27 -23.40
N PRO A 38 35.36 4.24 -24.00
CA PRO A 38 35.67 3.35 -25.14
C PRO A 38 35.69 1.87 -24.78
N ASN A 39 35.64 1.53 -23.48
CA ASN A 39 35.58 0.16 -22.99
C ASN A 39 34.15 -0.40 -22.92
N ASP A 40 33.12 0.45 -23.07
CA ASP A 40 31.73 0.03 -22.96
C ASP A 40 31.26 -0.63 -24.27
N SER A 41 30.35 -1.61 -24.16
CA SER A 41 29.75 -2.31 -25.29
C SER A 41 29.10 -1.33 -26.29
N GLU A 42 29.18 -1.60 -27.61
CA GLU A 42 28.52 -0.78 -28.64
C GLU A 42 27.02 -0.55 -28.36
N GLU A 43 26.35 -1.50 -27.72
CA GLU A 43 24.94 -1.37 -27.33
C GLU A 43 24.75 -0.36 -26.19
N GLU A 44 25.70 -0.31 -25.26
CA GLU A 44 25.72 0.63 -24.14
C GLU A 44 26.05 2.04 -24.63
N GLN A 45 27.02 2.17 -25.53
CA GLN A 45 27.33 3.43 -26.19
C GLN A 45 26.12 3.98 -26.97
N LYS A 46 25.39 3.11 -27.68
CA LYS A 46 24.14 3.46 -28.36
C LYS A 46 23.04 3.88 -27.38
N ARG A 47 22.89 3.20 -26.24
CA ARG A 47 21.92 3.60 -25.20
C ARG A 47 22.24 4.98 -24.64
N ILE A 48 23.51 5.21 -24.26
CA ILE A 48 23.98 6.47 -23.68
C ILE A 48 23.80 7.64 -24.67
N LEU A 49 24.10 7.43 -25.96
CA LEU A 49 23.87 8.43 -27.02
C LEU A 49 22.39 8.68 -27.32
N SER A 50 21.52 7.70 -27.07
CA SER A 50 20.07 7.81 -27.34
C SER A 50 19.27 8.43 -26.18
N GLU A 51 19.83 8.44 -24.97
CA GLU A 51 19.18 9.00 -23.78
C GLU A 51 19.47 10.50 -23.68
N GLU A 52 18.62 11.33 -24.29
CA GLU A 52 18.58 12.76 -23.95
C GLU A 52 18.19 12.90 -22.46
N ARG A 53 19.08 13.53 -21.69
CA ARG A 53 18.88 13.83 -20.27
C ARG A 53 18.64 15.33 -20.08
N ASP A 54 17.71 15.64 -19.19
CA ASP A 54 17.42 17.03 -18.81
C ASP A 54 18.57 17.65 -18.01
N SER A 55 18.53 18.95 -17.74
CA SER A 55 19.53 19.67 -16.91
C SER A 55 19.71 19.11 -15.49
N LYS A 56 18.77 18.27 -15.02
CA LYS A 56 18.82 17.55 -13.74
C LYS A 56 19.35 16.12 -13.85
N GLY A 57 19.72 15.66 -15.04
CA GLY A 57 20.26 14.31 -15.28
C GLY A 57 19.22 13.19 -15.33
N GLU A 58 17.92 13.52 -15.30
CA GLU A 58 16.87 12.51 -15.47
C GLU A 58 16.69 12.16 -16.97
N PRO A 59 16.57 10.86 -17.32
CA PRO A 59 16.31 10.47 -18.70
C PRO A 59 14.90 10.88 -19.10
N PHE A 60 14.75 11.39 -20.32
CA PHE A 60 13.46 11.79 -20.87
C PHE A 60 12.44 10.64 -20.82
N ARG A 61 11.33 10.85 -20.12
CA ARG A 61 10.22 9.90 -20.01
C ARG A 61 9.11 10.30 -20.98
N PRO A 62 9.07 9.77 -22.22
CA PRO A 62 8.08 10.15 -23.23
C PRO A 62 6.61 9.90 -22.81
N VAL A 63 6.42 9.05 -21.80
CA VAL A 63 5.11 8.69 -21.23
C VAL A 63 4.31 9.90 -20.76
N PHE A 64 4.95 11.02 -20.41
CA PHE A 64 4.25 12.24 -19.96
C PHE A 64 3.72 13.13 -21.09
N LEU A 65 4.31 13.07 -22.29
CA LEU A 65 3.87 13.87 -23.44
C LEU A 65 2.87 13.12 -24.32
N TYR A 66 3.03 11.80 -24.45
CA TYR A 66 2.05 10.98 -25.16
C TYR A 66 1.96 9.57 -24.53
N PRO A 67 0.76 9.10 -24.16
CA PRO A 67 0.59 7.73 -23.74
C PRO A 67 0.87 6.81 -24.95
N LYS A 68 1.80 5.86 -24.82
CA LYS A 68 2.09 4.80 -25.82
C LYS A 68 0.95 3.76 -25.93
N ARG A 69 -0.31 4.20 -26.00
CA ARG A 69 -1.47 3.33 -26.14
C ARG A 69 -1.86 3.22 -27.61
N LYS A 70 -1.94 1.99 -28.12
CA LYS A 70 -2.54 1.72 -29.43
C LYS A 70 -4.06 1.81 -29.33
N LEU A 71 -4.71 2.35 -30.36
CA LEU A 71 -6.17 2.35 -30.45
C LEU A 71 -6.68 0.90 -30.53
N ARG A 72 -7.90 0.65 -30.05
CA ARG A 72 -8.54 -0.68 -30.13
C ARG A 72 -8.56 -1.24 -31.56
N MET A 73 -8.81 -0.38 -32.56
CA MET A 73 -8.75 -0.77 -33.97
C MET A 73 -7.36 -1.25 -34.38
N GLN A 74 -6.31 -0.54 -33.98
CA GLN A 74 -4.94 -0.94 -34.29
C GLN A 74 -4.54 -2.24 -33.58
N LEU A 75 -4.96 -2.42 -32.33
CA LEU A 75 -4.79 -3.68 -31.61
C LEU A 75 -5.54 -4.85 -32.24
N ASN A 76 -6.68 -4.59 -32.89
CA ASN A 76 -7.42 -5.62 -33.64
C ASN A 76 -6.70 -5.97 -34.93
N ILE A 77 -6.25 -4.97 -35.70
CA ILE A 77 -5.48 -5.19 -36.94
C ILE A 77 -4.21 -5.99 -36.66
N GLU A 78 -3.46 -5.66 -35.61
CA GLU A 78 -2.24 -6.41 -35.22
C GLU A 78 -2.53 -7.85 -34.80
N ARG A 79 -3.73 -8.09 -34.23
CA ARG A 79 -4.20 -9.42 -33.85
C ARG A 79 -4.61 -10.24 -35.07
N GLU A 80 -5.29 -9.62 -36.02
CA GLU A 80 -5.76 -10.25 -37.27
C GLU A 80 -4.62 -10.49 -38.26
N THR A 81 -3.65 -9.59 -38.34
CA THR A 81 -2.45 -9.71 -39.21
C THR A 81 -1.39 -10.67 -38.65
N GLY A 82 -1.57 -11.20 -37.44
CA GLY A 82 -0.62 -12.11 -36.80
C GLY A 82 0.67 -11.44 -36.30
N GLN A 83 0.79 -10.12 -36.40
CA GLN A 83 1.95 -9.37 -35.89
C GLN A 83 2.02 -9.37 -34.36
N MET A 84 0.88 -9.50 -33.68
CA MET A 84 0.81 -9.65 -32.22
C MET A 84 0.49 -11.10 -31.83
N LYS A 85 1.40 -11.74 -31.09
CA LYS A 85 1.08 -12.96 -30.33
C LYS A 85 0.10 -12.60 -29.21
N VAL A 86 -1.14 -13.05 -29.32
CA VAL A 86 -2.11 -13.00 -28.23
C VAL A 86 -1.61 -13.90 -27.10
N GLN A 87 -1.09 -13.31 -26.04
CA GLN A 87 -0.96 -14.04 -24.78
C GLN A 87 -2.38 -14.21 -24.24
N SER A 88 -2.98 -15.37 -24.47
CA SER A 88 -4.13 -15.78 -23.65
C SER A 88 -3.58 -16.00 -22.25
N LEU A 89 -3.53 -14.93 -21.45
CA LEU A 89 -3.47 -15.12 -20.00
C LEU A 89 -4.62 -16.08 -19.69
N PRO A 90 -4.38 -17.20 -18.97
CA PRO A 90 -5.48 -18.02 -18.52
C PRO A 90 -6.42 -17.04 -17.83
N ARG A 91 -7.67 -16.90 -18.33
CA ARG A 91 -8.67 -16.17 -17.56
C ARG A 91 -8.69 -16.92 -16.26
N GLY A 92 -8.08 -16.35 -15.20
CA GLY A 92 -7.95 -17.02 -13.92
C GLY A 92 -9.31 -17.61 -13.62
N ASP A 93 -9.35 -18.94 -13.58
CA ASP A 93 -10.56 -19.71 -13.89
C ASP A 93 -11.70 -19.08 -13.12
N ILE A 94 -12.70 -18.54 -13.82
CA ILE A 94 -13.80 -17.82 -13.15
C ILE A 94 -14.39 -18.77 -12.10
N PHE A 95 -14.38 -20.08 -12.39
CA PHE A 95 -14.66 -21.13 -11.43
C PHE A 95 -13.70 -21.16 -10.23
N GLN A 96 -12.38 -21.10 -10.38
CA GLN A 96 -11.47 -20.98 -9.22
C GLN A 96 -11.67 -19.68 -8.42
N ARG A 97 -12.11 -18.59 -9.06
CA ARG A 97 -12.40 -17.33 -8.38
C ARG A 97 -13.78 -17.36 -7.68
N MET A 98 -14.74 -18.11 -8.23
CA MET A 98 -16.07 -18.36 -7.69
C MET A 98 -16.09 -19.50 -6.67
N MET A 99 -15.13 -20.43 -6.71
CA MET A 99 -14.90 -21.40 -5.66
C MET A 99 -14.69 -20.62 -4.39
N VAL A 100 -15.69 -20.70 -3.51
CA VAL A 100 -15.72 -19.99 -2.24
C VAL A 100 -14.45 -20.38 -1.50
N ARG A 101 -13.49 -19.45 -1.42
CA ARG A 101 -12.31 -19.65 -0.59
C ARG A 101 -12.79 -19.98 0.81
N ARG A 102 -12.13 -20.96 1.44
CA ARG A 102 -12.33 -21.29 2.84
C ARG A 102 -12.30 -19.99 3.65
N PRO A 103 -13.22 -19.77 4.58
CA PRO A 103 -13.19 -18.56 5.38
C PRO A 103 -11.88 -18.52 6.17
N ARG A 104 -11.22 -17.36 6.21
CA ARG A 104 -9.92 -17.17 6.87
C ARG A 104 -9.86 -17.78 8.28
N LYS A 105 -10.95 -17.72 9.04
CA LYS A 105 -11.04 -18.30 10.39
C LYS A 105 -10.65 -19.78 10.49
N GLU A 106 -10.78 -20.55 9.40
CA GLU A 106 -10.38 -21.96 9.34
C GLU A 106 -8.87 -22.16 9.15
N GLU A 107 -8.17 -21.15 8.62
CA GLU A 107 -6.73 -21.18 8.36
C GLU A 107 -5.92 -20.55 9.51
N MET A 108 -6.59 -19.95 10.51
CA MET A 108 -5.94 -19.22 11.59
C MET A 108 -5.40 -20.17 12.67
N SER A 109 -4.17 -19.91 13.11
CA SER A 109 -3.58 -20.58 14.28
C SER A 109 -4.22 -20.07 15.59
N THR A 110 -4.30 -20.92 16.60
CA THR A 110 -4.80 -20.56 17.94
C THR A 110 -3.89 -19.56 18.65
N GLU A 111 -2.58 -19.63 18.41
CA GLU A 111 -1.56 -18.77 19.03
C GLU A 111 -1.36 -17.43 18.27
N GLN A 112 -2.19 -17.16 17.26
CA GLN A 112 -2.02 -15.96 16.43
C GLN A 112 -2.30 -14.68 17.21
N ASP A 113 -1.50 -13.66 16.92
CA ASP A 113 -1.69 -12.32 17.46
C ASP A 113 -2.99 -11.65 16.99
N TRP A 114 -3.98 -11.56 17.89
CA TRP A 114 -5.30 -11.00 17.59
C TRP A 114 -5.28 -9.51 17.18
N PRO A 115 -4.54 -8.61 17.84
CA PRO A 115 -4.39 -7.22 17.41
C PRO A 115 -3.94 -7.04 15.95
N SER A 116 -3.16 -7.98 15.40
CA SER A 116 -2.76 -7.97 13.99
C SER A 116 -3.92 -8.32 13.05
N VAL A 117 -4.79 -9.26 13.47
CA VAL A 117 -5.98 -9.68 12.72
C VAL A 117 -7.03 -8.56 12.67
N TRP A 118 -7.20 -7.84 13.78
CA TRP A 118 -8.26 -6.85 13.97
C TRP A 118 -7.74 -5.51 14.52
N PRO A 119 -6.97 -4.73 13.72
CA PRO A 119 -6.23 -3.56 14.22
C PRO A 119 -7.08 -2.31 14.47
N VAL A 120 -8.23 -2.18 13.79
CA VAL A 120 -9.05 -0.95 13.78
C VAL A 120 -10.53 -1.32 13.89
N ALA A 121 -11.35 -0.38 14.38
CA ALA A 121 -12.81 -0.49 14.38
C ALA A 121 -13.34 -0.89 12.99
N ARG A 122 -14.13 -1.97 12.96
CA ARG A 122 -14.73 -2.51 11.73
C ARG A 122 -16.04 -3.23 12.08
N SER A 123 -16.95 -3.33 11.12
CA SER A 123 -18.14 -4.19 11.25
C SER A 123 -17.75 -5.66 11.41
N PHE A 124 -18.62 -6.42 12.09
CA PHE A 124 -18.39 -7.84 12.35
C PHE A 124 -18.25 -8.64 11.03
N ARG A 125 -17.20 -9.45 10.92
CA ARG A 125 -16.91 -10.27 9.73
C ARG A 125 -16.79 -11.75 10.11
N SER A 126 -17.82 -12.52 9.76
CA SER A 126 -17.92 -13.96 10.06
C SER A 126 -16.83 -14.83 9.44
N SER A 127 -16.17 -14.35 8.37
CA SER A 127 -15.06 -15.05 7.73
C SER A 127 -13.72 -14.90 8.44
N VAL A 128 -13.58 -13.91 9.34
CA VAL A 128 -12.33 -13.61 10.04
C VAL A 128 -12.40 -13.97 11.52
N VAL A 129 -13.55 -13.73 12.16
CA VAL A 129 -13.70 -13.99 13.60
C VAL A 129 -13.88 -15.50 13.86
N PRO A 130 -12.98 -16.17 14.61
CA PRO A 130 -13.03 -17.62 14.84
C PRO A 130 -14.02 -18.04 15.95
N LEU A 131 -14.83 -17.11 16.46
CA LEU A 131 -15.74 -17.37 17.58
C LEU A 131 -17.11 -17.88 17.10
N PRO A 132 -17.68 -18.93 17.73
CA PRO A 132 -19.00 -19.47 17.39
C PRO A 132 -20.15 -18.61 17.98
N ILE A 133 -20.20 -17.33 17.62
CA ILE A 133 -21.19 -16.37 18.13
C ILE A 133 -22.56 -16.63 17.49
N ARG A 134 -23.62 -16.53 18.29
CA ARG A 134 -25.00 -16.64 17.81
C ARG A 134 -25.84 -15.48 18.33
N MET A 135 -26.70 -14.93 17.47
CA MET A 135 -27.56 -13.81 17.84
C MET A 135 -28.87 -13.81 17.04
N GLY A 136 -29.90 -13.15 17.59
CA GLY A 136 -31.18 -12.88 16.94
C GLY A 136 -32.37 -13.48 17.70
N ALA A 137 -33.49 -12.76 17.70
CA ALA A 137 -34.72 -13.20 18.33
C ALA A 137 -35.38 -14.37 17.58
N ARG A 138 -36.16 -15.19 18.30
CA ARG A 138 -36.88 -16.35 17.77
C ARG A 138 -38.29 -16.41 18.34
N ARG A 139 -39.22 -16.96 17.54
CA ARG A 139 -40.58 -17.27 18.00
C ARG A 139 -40.61 -18.39 19.05
N HIS A 140 -39.74 -19.38 18.88
CA HIS A 140 -39.63 -20.58 19.74
C HIS A 140 -38.16 -20.77 20.15
N PRO A 141 -37.67 -20.06 21.19
CA PRO A 141 -36.28 -20.17 21.64
C PRO A 141 -35.89 -21.58 22.11
N GLU A 142 -36.86 -22.36 22.59
CA GLU A 142 -36.68 -23.72 23.10
C GLU A 142 -36.39 -24.75 21.99
N ARG A 143 -36.87 -24.50 20.76
CA ARG A 143 -36.76 -25.47 19.65
C ARG A 143 -35.50 -25.27 18.81
N ARG A 144 -34.96 -24.05 18.76
CA ARG A 144 -33.88 -23.70 17.83
C ARG A 144 -32.90 -22.70 18.45
N ALA A 145 -31.62 -23.01 18.31
CA ALA A 145 -30.55 -22.07 18.63
C ALA A 145 -30.63 -20.78 17.78
N PRO A 146 -30.07 -19.65 18.27
CA PRO A 146 -30.01 -18.40 17.51
C PRO A 146 -29.15 -18.54 16.23
N PHE A 147 -29.22 -17.54 15.33
CA PHE A 147 -28.63 -17.66 14.00
C PHE A 147 -27.12 -17.75 14.15
N LYS A 148 -26.48 -18.54 13.29
CA LYS A 148 -25.02 -18.62 13.22
C LYS A 148 -24.44 -17.26 12.80
N THR A 149 -23.10 -17.15 12.78
CA THR A 149 -22.43 -15.91 12.37
C THR A 149 -22.58 -15.62 10.88
N GLU A 150 -22.69 -16.66 10.04
CA GLU A 150 -22.81 -16.52 8.59
C GLU A 150 -24.15 -15.89 8.21
N GLY A 151 -24.12 -14.73 7.54
CA GLY A 151 -25.30 -14.03 7.05
C GLY A 151 -26.13 -13.30 8.11
N ASN A 152 -25.66 -13.20 9.36
CA ASN A 152 -26.41 -12.59 10.45
C ASN A 152 -26.26 -11.06 10.47
N LEU A 153 -27.30 -10.35 10.02
CA LEU A 153 -27.33 -8.88 9.96
C LEU A 153 -27.32 -8.23 11.35
N GLU A 154 -27.79 -8.92 12.40
CA GLU A 154 -27.82 -8.34 13.75
C GLU A 154 -26.41 -8.15 14.30
N LEU A 155 -25.48 -9.07 14.01
CA LEU A 155 -24.08 -8.94 14.42
C LEU A 155 -23.37 -7.81 13.69
N VAL A 156 -23.79 -7.47 12.47
CA VAL A 156 -23.19 -6.37 11.69
C VAL A 156 -23.54 -5.01 12.28
N LYS A 157 -24.74 -4.87 12.88
CA LYS A 157 -25.23 -3.61 13.46
C LYS A 157 -24.52 -3.21 14.76
N ILE A 158 -23.98 -4.18 15.50
CA ILE A 158 -23.39 -3.92 16.82
C ILE A 158 -22.02 -3.24 16.67
N PRO A 159 -21.78 -2.10 17.34
CA PRO A 159 -20.43 -1.55 17.47
C PRO A 159 -19.60 -2.47 18.37
N ASN A 160 -18.78 -3.31 17.75
CA ASN A 160 -17.95 -4.27 18.47
C ASN A 160 -16.64 -3.64 18.95
N PHE A 161 -16.05 -4.23 20.00
CA PHE A 161 -14.80 -3.80 20.62
C PHE A 161 -13.66 -4.79 20.35
N LEU A 162 -13.72 -5.55 19.26
CA LEU A 162 -12.73 -6.59 18.94
C LEU A 162 -11.32 -6.03 18.66
N HIS A 163 -11.21 -4.74 18.36
CA HIS A 163 -9.94 -4.03 18.20
C HIS A 163 -9.36 -3.53 19.54
N LEU A 164 -10.19 -3.44 20.59
CA LEU A 164 -9.82 -2.96 21.93
C LEU A 164 -9.74 -4.12 22.92
N THR A 165 -9.06 -5.19 22.53
CA THR A 165 -8.74 -6.29 23.47
C THR A 165 -7.69 -5.83 24.49
N PRO A 166 -7.63 -6.39 25.71
CA PRO A 166 -6.65 -5.99 26.72
C PRO A 166 -5.21 -5.98 26.20
N ALA A 167 -4.80 -7.01 25.45
CA ALA A 167 -3.50 -7.08 24.81
C ALA A 167 -3.25 -5.98 23.77
N ALA A 168 -4.28 -5.53 23.04
CA ALA A 168 -4.18 -4.40 22.13
C ALA A 168 -4.03 -3.08 22.90
N ILE A 169 -4.83 -2.90 23.96
CA ILE A 169 -4.81 -1.69 24.80
C ILE A 169 -3.43 -1.51 25.43
N GLU A 170 -2.84 -2.56 26.00
CA GLU A 170 -1.49 -2.50 26.58
C GLU A 170 -0.44 -2.04 25.57
N ARG A 171 -0.48 -2.56 24.33
CA ARG A 171 0.43 -2.13 23.25
C ARG A 171 0.22 -0.67 22.87
N HIS A 172 -1.04 -0.25 22.78
CA HIS A 172 -1.37 1.14 22.48
C HIS A 172 -0.92 2.08 23.58
N CYS A 173 -1.19 1.76 24.84
CA CYS A 173 -0.75 2.53 26.00
C CYS A 173 0.78 2.61 26.08
N ASN A 174 1.49 1.50 25.84
CA ASN A 174 2.96 1.49 25.81
C ASN A 174 3.52 2.40 24.71
N ALA A 175 2.90 2.42 23.53
CA ALA A 175 3.31 3.28 22.43
C ALA A 175 2.97 4.76 22.67
N ILE A 176 1.85 5.06 23.35
CA ILE A 176 1.38 6.42 23.65
C ILE A 176 2.13 7.03 24.84
N LYS A 177 2.63 6.22 25.77
CA LYS A 177 3.31 6.66 26.99
C LYS A 177 4.45 7.66 26.76
N LYS A 178 5.12 7.58 25.60
CA LYS A 178 6.17 8.54 25.18
C LYS A 178 5.68 9.97 24.96
N PHE A 179 4.38 10.16 24.73
CA PHE A 179 3.75 11.47 24.54
C PHE A 179 3.14 12.03 25.82
N CYS A 180 3.04 11.23 26.88
CA CYS A 180 2.43 11.64 28.14
C CYS A 180 3.42 12.45 29.00
N THR A 181 2.96 13.55 29.58
CA THR A 181 3.68 14.29 30.61
C THR A 181 3.23 13.85 32.00
N LYS A 182 4.13 13.91 32.99
CA LYS A 182 3.75 13.65 34.39
C LYS A 182 2.78 14.75 34.88
N TRP A 183 1.78 14.35 35.65
CA TRP A 183 0.87 15.29 36.29
C TRP A 183 1.63 16.14 37.34
N PRO A 184 1.38 17.47 37.44
CA PRO A 184 2.04 18.32 38.42
C PRO A 184 1.66 17.96 39.87
N GLU A 185 2.65 17.75 40.73
CA GLU A 185 2.47 17.35 42.13
C GLU A 185 1.82 18.43 43.00
N LYS A 186 2.00 19.71 42.64
CA LYS A 186 1.46 20.88 43.39
C LYS A 186 -0.08 20.98 43.38
N LEU A 187 -0.77 20.09 42.67
CA LEU A 187 -2.20 20.16 42.46
C LEU A 187 -2.91 19.05 43.25
N ASP A 188 -3.41 19.42 44.43
CA ASP A 188 -4.20 18.57 45.32
C ASP A 188 -5.42 17.97 44.62
N ASP A 189 -5.93 16.85 45.15
CA ASP A 189 -7.05 16.11 44.57
C ASP A 189 -8.30 16.97 44.33
N ASN A 190 -8.56 17.94 45.22
CA ASN A 190 -9.68 18.88 45.05
C ASN A 190 -9.47 19.84 43.86
N ALA A 191 -8.22 20.23 43.60
CA ALA A 191 -7.88 21.06 42.47
C ALA A 191 -7.87 20.27 41.15
N ARG A 192 -7.56 18.96 41.20
CA ARG A 192 -7.72 18.04 40.04
C ARG A 192 -9.15 18.06 39.50
N HIS A 193 -10.14 17.92 40.39
CA HIS A 193 -11.56 17.94 40.00
C HIS A 193 -11.96 19.28 39.36
N LYS A 194 -11.52 20.42 39.91
CA LYS A 194 -11.83 21.74 39.36
C LYS A 194 -11.23 21.96 37.96
N VAL A 195 -9.98 21.55 37.75
CA VAL A 195 -9.32 21.67 36.44
C VAL A 195 -10.01 20.75 35.42
N MET A 196 -10.30 19.51 35.81
CA MET A 196 -11.00 18.55 34.94
C MET A 196 -12.38 19.05 34.53
N LEU A 197 -13.16 19.61 35.46
CA LEU A 197 -14.48 20.16 35.16
C LEU A 197 -14.42 21.32 34.16
N LYS A 198 -13.45 22.23 34.29
CA LYS A 198 -13.26 23.35 33.33
C LYS A 198 -12.87 22.85 31.93
N LEU A 199 -11.97 21.86 31.85
CA LEU A 199 -11.58 21.27 30.56
C LEU A 199 -12.76 20.53 29.91
N LEU A 200 -13.53 19.76 30.69
CA LEU A 200 -14.70 19.04 30.21
C LEU A 200 -15.80 19.97 29.70
N GLN A 201 -16.02 21.12 30.35
CA GLN A 201 -16.98 22.12 29.87
C GLN A 201 -16.62 22.63 28.46
N ASN A 202 -15.34 22.84 28.17
CA ASN A 202 -14.89 23.28 26.85
C ASN A 202 -15.03 22.18 25.79
N CYS A 203 -14.71 20.92 26.13
CA CYS A 203 -14.75 19.79 25.19
C CYS A 203 -16.17 19.35 24.80
N LYS A 204 -17.16 19.51 25.68
CA LYS A 204 -18.57 19.12 25.40
C LYS A 204 -19.15 19.78 24.14
N SER A 205 -18.62 20.93 23.73
CA SER A 205 -19.08 21.64 22.52
C SER A 205 -18.72 20.92 21.20
N GLN A 206 -17.72 20.03 21.21
CA GLN A 206 -17.12 19.51 19.97
C GLN A 206 -17.52 18.07 19.64
N ILE A 207 -17.99 17.30 20.62
CA ILE A 207 -18.41 15.90 20.45
C ILE A 207 -19.93 15.87 20.27
N ARG A 208 -20.41 16.20 19.06
CA ARG A 208 -21.85 16.25 18.73
C ARG A 208 -22.47 14.92 18.31
N ASN A 209 -21.66 13.88 18.17
CA ASN A 209 -22.12 12.52 17.89
C ASN A 209 -21.56 11.61 18.98
N TYR A 210 -22.32 10.59 19.39
CA TYR A 210 -21.94 9.52 20.33
C TYR A 210 -22.26 9.72 21.83
N HIS A 211 -23.55 9.55 22.19
CA HIS A 211 -23.95 9.21 23.57
C HIS A 211 -23.32 7.92 24.12
N LEU A 212 -22.75 7.06 23.25
CA LEU A 212 -22.04 5.83 23.68
C LEU A 212 -20.55 6.06 23.96
N CYS A 213 -19.93 7.09 23.40
CA CYS A 213 -18.49 7.33 23.59
C CYS A 213 -18.18 7.79 25.01
N ASP A 214 -19.09 8.51 25.66
CA ASP A 214 -18.82 9.13 26.95
C ASP A 214 -18.42 8.13 28.03
N LYS A 215 -19.06 6.94 28.08
CA LYS A 215 -18.71 5.92 29.07
C LYS A 215 -17.35 5.27 28.80
N TRP A 216 -17.00 5.04 27.53
CA TRP A 216 -15.74 4.41 27.16
C TRP A 216 -14.55 5.36 27.26
N ILE A 217 -14.73 6.62 26.86
CA ILE A 217 -13.69 7.65 26.94
C ILE A 217 -13.32 7.90 28.41
N SER A 218 -14.29 7.96 29.33
CA SER A 218 -14.01 8.09 30.76
C SER A 218 -13.14 6.95 31.30
N HIS A 219 -13.39 5.71 30.91
CA HIS A 219 -12.56 4.56 31.33
C HIS A 219 -11.13 4.63 30.78
N ILE A 220 -10.96 4.98 29.49
CA ILE A 220 -9.62 5.05 28.87
C ILE A 220 -8.76 6.15 29.50
N ILE A 221 -9.34 7.33 29.78
CA ILE A 221 -8.62 8.43 30.46
C ILE A 221 -8.21 8.02 31.88
N PHE A 222 -9.03 7.22 32.57
CA PHE A 222 -8.75 6.76 33.92
C PHE A 222 -7.62 5.72 33.95
N VAL A 223 -7.58 4.80 32.98
CA VAL A 223 -6.50 3.79 32.84
C VAL A 223 -5.14 4.44 32.58
N ILE A 224 -5.09 5.54 31.82
CA ILE A 224 -3.82 6.25 31.53
C ILE A 224 -3.24 6.94 32.79
N ASN A 225 -4.08 7.32 33.75
CA ASN A 225 -3.65 8.03 34.98
C ASN A 225 -3.30 7.10 36.16
N GLY A 226 -3.14 5.79 35.93
CA GLY A 226 -2.55 4.88 36.92
C GLY A 226 -3.44 4.53 38.12
N SER A 227 -4.74 4.82 38.08
CA SER A 227 -5.70 4.34 39.07
C SER A 227 -6.53 3.20 38.46
N VAL A 228 -6.09 1.96 38.65
CA VAL A 228 -6.92 0.78 38.39
C VAL A 228 -7.86 0.65 39.59
N ILE A 229 -9.08 1.16 39.49
CA ILE A 229 -10.13 0.80 40.44
C ILE A 229 -10.67 -0.56 40.02
N SER A 230 -10.22 -1.56 40.77
CA SER A 230 -10.82 -2.88 40.91
C SER A 230 -12.26 -2.72 41.41
N SER A 231 -13.25 -2.67 40.52
CA SER A 231 -14.66 -2.90 40.86
C SER A 231 -15.55 -3.13 39.63
N LEU A 232 -15.53 -4.37 39.12
CA LEU A 232 -16.66 -5.20 38.65
C LEU A 232 -16.10 -6.42 37.89
#